data_AF-A0A2V7TKX3-F1
#
_entry.id   AF-A0A2V7TKX3-F1
#
_cell.length_a   1.000
_cell.length_b   1.000
_cell.length_c   1.000
_cell.angle_alpha   90.00
_cell.angle_beta   90.00
_cell.angle_gamma   90.00
#
_symmetry.space_group_name_H-M   'P 1'
#
loop_
_entity.id
_entity.type
_entity.pdbx_description
1 polymer ?
#
loop_
_entity_poly.entity_id
_entity_poly.type
_entity_poly.pdbx_seq_one_letter_code
_entity_poly.pdbx_strand_id
1 'polypeptide(L)'
;MRTENAERGSRNAEQPSQRWYACSAFLAIGLSLGLQSPDPWPILDHASQVYQTITSLSANFDQVIVNPMIGAPDTTHGRLYQMRPSRFAMRFTAPKGDRIVADGRFLWLYTPSTTPGQVIRSRIPDYGTTGPNLIGQFVERPHERYTASYVRADSLPEGMADVVRLVPMGRDAPYSEATIWVGREDGLVRRLDITESSSQRRTVTLRNMRVNAGVPGRELTFSPPAGVRVVDQ
;
A
#
# COMPACT_ATOMS: atom_id res chain seq x y z
N MET A 1 -85.69 14.47 -24.88
CA MET A 1 -87.01 13.99 -24.42
C MET A 1 -87.08 12.49 -24.78
N ARG A 2 -87.37 11.63 -23.78
CA ARG A 2 -87.49 10.13 -23.80
C ARG A 2 -86.16 9.35 -24.01
N THR A 3 -85.66 8.52 -23.07
CA THR A 3 -86.15 7.20 -22.54
C THR A 3 -86.40 6.20 -23.68
N GLU A 4 -85.97 4.93 -23.72
CA GLU A 4 -85.73 3.82 -22.78
C GLU A 4 -84.68 2.88 -23.43
N ASN A 5 -83.78 2.20 -22.71
CA ASN A 5 -83.93 0.95 -21.94
C ASN A 5 -84.24 -0.34 -22.74
N ALA A 6 -83.35 -1.34 -22.55
CA ALA A 6 -83.57 -2.81 -22.51
C ALA A 6 -84.14 -3.52 -23.77
N GLU A 7 -83.85 -4.78 -24.13
CA GLU A 7 -83.15 -5.91 -23.50
C GLU A 7 -82.88 -7.01 -24.56
N ARG A 8 -81.85 -7.83 -24.29
CA ARG A 8 -81.62 -9.27 -24.62
C ARG A 8 -82.12 -9.91 -25.93
N GLY A 9 -81.20 -10.63 -26.59
CA GLY A 9 -81.52 -11.77 -27.45
C GLY A 9 -80.28 -12.51 -27.96
N SER A 10 -80.00 -13.69 -27.38
CA SER A 10 -78.88 -14.59 -27.68
C SER A 10 -78.66 -14.87 -29.17
N ARG A 11 -77.39 -14.88 -29.59
CA ARG A 11 -76.94 -15.66 -30.75
C ARG A 11 -75.67 -16.43 -30.42
N ASN A 12 -75.72 -17.72 -30.76
CA ASN A 12 -74.62 -18.68 -30.75
C ASN A 12 -73.33 -18.06 -31.30
N ALA A 13 -72.24 -18.21 -30.54
CA ALA A 13 -70.90 -18.04 -31.06
C ALA A 13 -70.14 -19.35 -30.85
N GLU A 14 -69.71 -19.90 -31.98
CA GLU A 14 -68.91 -21.10 -32.14
C GLU A 14 -67.63 -21.03 -31.31
N GLN A 15 -67.23 -22.16 -30.72
CA GLN A 15 -65.93 -22.34 -30.09
C GLN A 15 -64.81 -22.32 -31.15
N PRO A 16 -63.75 -21.52 -30.97
CA PRO A 16 -62.48 -21.77 -31.62
C PRO A 16 -61.46 -22.30 -30.59
N SER A 17 -61.01 -23.53 -30.85
CA SER A 17 -59.73 -24.15 -30.46
C SER A 17 -58.85 -23.42 -29.42
N GLN A 18 -58.82 -23.94 -28.19
CA GLN A 18 -57.76 -23.68 -27.22
C GLN A 18 -56.41 -24.18 -27.76
N ARG A 19 -55.55 -23.26 -28.21
CA ARG A 19 -54.13 -23.54 -28.39
C ARG A 19 -53.47 -23.40 -27.02
N TRP A 20 -53.03 -24.53 -26.47
CA TRP A 20 -52.28 -24.57 -25.22
C TRP A 20 -50.91 -23.93 -25.48
N TYR A 21 -50.71 -22.69 -25.05
CA TYR A 21 -49.37 -22.14 -24.93
C TYR A 21 -48.72 -22.76 -23.70
N ALA A 22 -47.89 -23.79 -23.93
CA ALA A 22 -46.97 -24.28 -22.92
C ALA A 22 -46.00 -23.14 -22.59
N CYS A 23 -46.27 -22.44 -21.49
CA CYS A 23 -45.38 -21.44 -20.94
C CYS A 23 -44.20 -22.19 -20.30
N SER A 24 -43.15 -22.45 -21.09
CA SER A 24 -41.90 -23.00 -20.59
C SER A 24 -41.26 -21.96 -19.66
N ALA A 25 -41.50 -22.09 -18.36
CA ALA A 25 -40.76 -21.35 -17.35
C ALA A 25 -39.32 -21.86 -17.36
N PHE A 26 -38.43 -21.16 -18.07
CA PHE A 26 -36.99 -21.33 -17.91
C PHE A 26 -36.62 -20.81 -16.53
N LEU A 27 -36.41 -21.72 -15.59
CA LEU A 27 -35.78 -21.43 -14.30
C LEU A 27 -34.31 -21.09 -14.58
N ALA A 28 -33.99 -19.81 -14.74
CA ALA A 28 -32.62 -19.34 -14.80
C ALA A 28 -31.98 -19.53 -13.42
N ILE A 29 -31.28 -20.65 -13.23
CA ILE A 29 -30.37 -20.81 -12.10
C ILE A 29 -29.22 -19.83 -12.35
N GLY A 30 -29.28 -18.67 -11.71
CA GLY A 30 -28.17 -17.73 -11.68
C GLY A 30 -27.01 -18.35 -10.92
N LEU A 31 -26.04 -18.93 -11.62
CA LEU A 31 -24.74 -19.24 -11.03
C LEU A 31 -24.07 -17.90 -10.71
N SER A 32 -24.20 -17.47 -9.45
CA SER A 32 -23.31 -16.45 -8.90
C SER A 32 -21.92 -17.07 -8.78
N LEU A 33 -21.11 -16.98 -9.84
CA LEU A 33 -19.66 -17.13 -9.76
C LEU A 33 -19.16 -16.01 -8.85
N GLY A 34 -19.10 -16.27 -7.55
CA GLY A 34 -18.38 -15.40 -6.63
C GLY A 34 -16.94 -15.34 -7.13
N LEU A 35 -16.52 -14.18 -7.64
CA LEU A 35 -15.11 -13.90 -7.89
C LEU A 35 -14.39 -14.03 -6.54
N GLN A 36 -13.85 -15.21 -6.26
CA GLN A 36 -12.92 -15.37 -5.15
C GLN A 36 -11.69 -14.54 -5.51
N SER A 37 -11.45 -13.48 -4.75
CA SER A 37 -10.19 -12.75 -4.84
C SER A 37 -9.04 -13.74 -4.67
N PRO A 38 -7.98 -13.64 -5.49
CA PRO A 38 -6.78 -14.44 -5.32
C PRO A 38 -6.28 -14.46 -3.87
N ASP A 39 -5.72 -15.58 -3.46
CA ASP A 39 -5.05 -15.69 -2.17
C ASP A 39 -3.83 -14.74 -2.14
N PRO A 40 -3.76 -13.76 -1.20
CA PRO A 40 -2.60 -12.88 -1.10
C PRO A 40 -1.34 -13.56 -0.55
N TRP A 41 -1.46 -14.71 0.10
CA TRP A 41 -0.34 -15.31 0.84
C TRP A 41 0.82 -15.76 -0.06
N PRO A 42 0.61 -16.43 -1.21
CA PRO A 42 1.71 -16.74 -2.13
C PRO A 42 2.50 -15.50 -2.59
N ILE A 43 1.83 -14.35 -2.77
CA ILE A 43 2.46 -13.08 -3.16
C ILE A 43 3.34 -12.57 -2.01
N LEU A 44 2.83 -12.59 -0.79
CA LEU A 44 3.55 -12.16 0.41
C LEU A 44 4.71 -13.08 0.76
N ASP A 45 4.54 -14.39 0.60
CA ASP A 45 5.59 -15.38 0.85
C ASP A 45 6.74 -15.21 -0.14
N HIS A 46 6.42 -15.03 -1.43
CA HIS A 46 7.43 -14.71 -2.45
C HIS A 46 8.16 -13.41 -2.13
N ALA A 47 7.44 -12.33 -1.82
CA ALA A 47 8.04 -11.05 -1.44
C ALA A 47 8.93 -11.17 -0.19
N SER A 48 8.49 -11.95 0.81
CA SER A 48 9.26 -12.21 2.02
C SER A 48 10.55 -12.95 1.71
N GLN A 49 10.48 -14.01 0.91
CA GLN A 49 11.63 -14.81 0.51
C GLN A 49 12.64 -13.97 -0.27
N VAL A 50 12.19 -13.19 -1.26
CA VAL A 50 13.05 -12.26 -2.00
C VAL A 50 13.69 -11.27 -1.04
N TYR A 51 12.90 -10.61 -0.19
CA TYR A 51 13.41 -9.61 0.75
C TYR A 51 14.48 -10.18 1.69
N GLN A 52 14.36 -11.45 2.10
CA GLN A 52 15.36 -12.15 2.91
C GLN A 52 16.72 -12.33 2.21
N THR A 53 16.74 -12.41 0.87
CA THR A 53 17.98 -12.48 0.08
C THR A 53 18.68 -11.13 -0.14
N ILE A 54 18.00 -10.02 0.17
CA ILE A 54 18.51 -8.67 -0.04
C ILE A 54 19.45 -8.28 1.10
N THR A 55 20.74 -8.25 0.83
CA THR A 55 21.79 -7.77 1.75
C THR A 55 21.99 -6.27 1.65
N SER A 56 21.78 -5.69 0.47
CA SER A 56 21.86 -4.26 0.20
C SER A 56 20.80 -3.84 -0.82
N LEU A 57 20.22 -2.65 -0.64
CA LEU A 57 19.27 -2.05 -1.58
C LEU A 57 19.61 -0.58 -1.78
N SER A 58 19.49 -0.09 -3.01
CA SER A 58 19.39 1.34 -3.28
C SER A 58 18.24 1.62 -4.24
N ALA A 59 17.55 2.73 -4.03
CA ALA A 59 16.43 3.14 -4.87
C ALA A 59 16.30 4.67 -4.88
N ASN A 60 15.66 5.20 -5.92
CA ASN A 60 15.08 6.53 -5.85
C ASN A 60 13.74 6.40 -5.12
N PHE A 61 13.39 7.37 -4.27
CA PHE A 61 12.07 7.42 -3.66
C PHE A 61 11.35 8.72 -4.03
N ASP A 62 10.06 8.59 -4.29
CA ASP A 62 9.08 9.67 -4.34
C ASP A 62 8.11 9.44 -3.18
N GLN A 63 7.99 10.40 -2.28
CA GLN A 63 7.11 10.30 -1.12
C GLN A 63 6.12 11.45 -1.12
N VAL A 64 4.86 11.12 -0.90
CA VAL A 64 3.77 12.07 -0.72
C VAL A 64 3.10 11.80 0.61
N ILE A 65 2.98 12.83 1.42
CA ILE A 65 2.34 12.80 2.72
C ILE A 65 1.13 13.74 2.67
N VAL A 66 -0.05 13.19 2.89
CA VAL A 66 -1.31 13.93 2.95
C VAL A 66 -1.84 13.85 4.38
N ASN A 67 -1.98 15.01 5.03
CA ASN A 67 -2.64 15.09 6.32
C ASN A 67 -4.08 15.62 6.09
N PRO A 68 -5.13 14.88 6.44
CA PRO A 68 -6.51 15.30 6.18
C PRO A 68 -6.93 16.57 6.91
N MET A 69 -6.21 16.96 7.98
CA MET A 69 -6.50 18.15 8.79
C MET A 69 -5.77 19.42 8.29
N ILE A 70 -4.81 19.28 7.38
CA ILE A 70 -3.96 20.38 6.90
C ILE A 70 -4.01 20.41 5.37
N GLY A 71 -3.64 21.55 4.77
CA GLY A 71 -3.81 21.82 3.35
C GLY A 71 -2.95 20.97 2.39
N ALA A 72 -1.98 21.60 1.72
CA ALA A 72 -1.28 20.99 0.59
C ALA A 72 -0.48 19.72 0.99
N PRO A 73 -0.41 18.70 0.12
CA PRO A 73 0.44 17.53 0.35
C PRO A 73 1.91 17.91 0.49
N ASP A 74 2.60 17.28 1.45
CA ASP A 74 4.05 17.36 1.56
C ASP A 74 4.68 16.31 0.63
N THR A 75 5.41 16.78 -0.38
CA THR A 75 6.04 15.92 -1.39
C THR A 75 7.54 16.01 -1.26
N THR A 76 8.18 14.85 -1.08
CA THR A 76 9.61 14.73 -0.91
C THR A 76 10.20 13.70 -1.86
N HIS A 77 11.43 13.94 -2.29
CA HIS A 77 12.12 13.09 -3.24
C HIS A 77 13.54 12.85 -2.78
N GLY A 78 14.11 11.70 -3.16
CA GLY A 78 15.50 11.45 -2.86
C GLY A 78 15.98 10.05 -3.21
N ARG A 79 17.00 9.63 -2.45
CA ARG A 79 17.58 8.29 -2.55
C ARG A 79 17.50 7.57 -1.23
N LEU A 80 17.04 6.33 -1.31
CA LEU A 80 16.99 5.37 -0.23
C LEU A 80 18.16 4.40 -0.37
N TYR A 81 18.74 4.04 0.76
CA TYR A 81 19.74 3.00 0.90
C TYR A 81 19.41 2.13 2.08
N GLN A 82 19.64 0.84 1.94
CA GLN A 82 19.50 -0.13 3.02
C GLN A 82 20.65 -1.12 2.94
N MET A 83 21.18 -1.50 4.10
CA MET A 83 22.17 -2.55 4.22
C MET A 83 21.90 -3.32 5.52
N ARG A 84 21.71 -4.63 5.39
CA ARG A 84 21.46 -5.49 6.55
C ARG A 84 22.67 -5.51 7.50
N PRO A 85 22.45 -5.73 8.81
CA PRO A 85 21.15 -5.95 9.46
C PRO A 85 20.41 -4.65 9.82
N SER A 86 21.09 -3.54 10.05
CA SER A 86 20.51 -2.39 10.77
C SER A 86 20.89 -1.02 10.21
N ARG A 87 21.36 -0.95 8.96
CA ARG A 87 21.76 0.32 8.33
C ARG A 87 20.77 0.75 7.27
N PHE A 88 20.43 2.02 7.31
CA PHE A 88 19.45 2.62 6.42
C PHE A 88 19.75 4.10 6.24
N ALA A 89 19.44 4.64 5.07
CA ALA A 89 19.48 6.08 4.86
C ALA A 89 18.46 6.55 3.83
N MET A 90 17.83 7.68 4.10
CA MET A 90 17.12 8.49 3.13
C MET A 90 17.86 9.82 2.99
N ARG A 91 18.33 10.10 1.78
CA ARG A 91 18.91 11.37 1.41
C ARG A 91 17.95 12.12 0.52
N PHE A 92 17.45 13.24 1.00
CA PHE A 92 16.46 14.03 0.30
C PHE A 92 17.14 14.97 -0.69
N THR A 93 16.65 14.96 -1.93
CA THR A 93 17.00 15.92 -2.98
C THR A 93 16.01 17.07 -3.03
N ALA A 94 14.78 16.85 -2.56
CA ALA A 94 13.76 17.87 -2.36
C ALA A 94 12.93 17.53 -1.10
N PRO A 95 12.90 18.39 -0.08
CA PRO A 95 13.81 19.53 0.11
C PRO A 95 15.27 19.06 0.23
N LYS A 96 16.21 19.84 -0.30
CA LYS A 96 17.63 19.46 -0.28
C LYS A 96 18.22 19.69 1.12
N GLY A 97 18.96 18.71 1.61
CA GLY A 97 19.69 18.81 2.88
C GLY A 97 19.14 17.90 3.97
N ASP A 98 17.86 17.53 3.87
CA ASP A 98 17.25 16.59 4.79
C ASP A 98 17.89 15.20 4.65
N ARG A 99 18.10 14.57 5.81
CA ARG A 99 18.68 13.24 5.95
C ARG A 99 18.06 12.50 7.12
N ILE A 100 17.74 11.24 6.84
CA ILE A 100 17.37 10.26 7.85
C ILE A 100 18.37 9.13 7.73
N VAL A 101 19.05 8.78 8.81
CA VAL A 101 20.10 7.75 8.79
C VAL A 101 19.96 6.86 10.01
N ALA A 102 19.85 5.56 9.80
CA ALA A 102 20.13 4.57 10.83
C ALA A 102 21.54 4.04 10.62
N ASP A 103 22.45 4.33 11.55
CA ASP A 103 23.88 4.01 11.41
C ASP A 103 24.27 2.63 11.97
N GLY A 104 23.28 1.85 12.39
CA GLY A 104 23.43 0.57 13.08
C GLY A 104 23.35 0.64 14.61
N ARG A 105 23.37 1.85 15.19
CA ARG A 105 23.19 2.08 16.63
C ARG A 105 22.07 3.08 16.91
N PHE A 106 22.05 4.18 16.18
CA PHE A 106 21.13 5.28 16.36
C PHE A 106 20.39 5.60 15.06
N LEU A 107 19.16 6.08 15.21
CA LEU A 107 18.41 6.75 14.17
C LEU A 107 18.62 8.25 14.32
N TRP A 108 19.06 8.88 13.24
CA TRP A 108 19.31 10.31 13.12
C TRP A 108 18.28 10.92 12.19
N LEU A 109 17.50 11.88 12.67
CA LEU A 109 16.55 12.65 11.88
C LEU A 109 17.05 14.08 11.81
N TYR A 110 17.63 14.43 10.67
CA TYR A 110 18.13 15.76 10.37
C TYR A 110 17.29 16.36 9.25
N THR A 111 16.30 17.18 9.61
CA THR A 111 15.37 17.81 8.66
C THR A 111 15.44 19.33 8.79
N PRO A 112 16.55 19.98 8.41
CA PRO A 112 16.71 21.43 8.53
C PRO A 112 15.67 22.22 7.73
N SER A 113 15.02 21.61 6.74
CA SER A 113 13.92 22.22 5.98
C SER A 113 12.71 22.60 6.87
N THR A 114 12.45 21.82 7.91
CA THR A 114 11.29 21.99 8.82
C THR A 114 11.71 22.32 10.24
N THR A 115 12.81 21.76 10.71
CA THR A 115 13.31 21.89 12.08
C THR A 115 14.79 22.30 12.07
N PRO A 116 15.11 23.54 11.70
CA PRO A 116 16.48 24.01 11.55
C PRO A 116 17.25 24.01 12.87
N GLY A 117 18.57 23.87 12.78
CA GLY A 117 19.50 24.02 13.92
C GLY A 117 19.60 22.82 14.86
N GLN A 118 18.88 21.73 14.60
CA GLN A 118 18.97 20.51 15.40
C GLN A 118 18.92 19.22 14.59
N VAL A 119 19.39 18.14 15.21
CA VAL A 119 19.22 16.76 14.78
C VAL A 119 18.63 15.97 15.93
N ILE A 120 17.61 15.16 15.67
CA ILE A 120 17.05 14.24 16.65
C ILE A 120 17.83 12.93 16.55
N ARG A 121 18.30 12.43 17.68
CA ARG A 121 18.95 11.13 17.81
C ARG A 121 18.14 10.26 18.75
N SER A 122 17.75 9.08 18.28
CA SER A 122 17.11 8.07 19.10
C SER A 122 17.80 6.73 18.91
N ARG A 123 17.60 5.78 19.84
CA ARG A 123 17.99 4.38 19.56
C ARG A 123 17.18 3.90 18.37
N ILE A 124 17.79 3.06 17.54
CA ILE A 124 17.08 2.44 16.43
C ILE A 124 15.86 1.70 17.00
N PRO A 125 14.64 2.11 16.62
CA PRO A 125 13.44 1.43 17.09
C PRO A 125 13.32 0.08 16.39
N ASP A 126 12.79 -0.91 17.10
CA ASP A 126 12.50 -2.21 16.50
C ASP A 126 11.41 -2.10 15.40
N TYR A 127 10.54 -1.08 15.48
CA TYR A 127 9.40 -0.86 14.58
C TYR A 127 9.14 0.64 14.33
N GLY A 128 8.72 1.03 13.11
CA GLY A 128 8.33 2.41 12.79
C GLY A 128 8.27 2.72 11.28
N THR A 129 7.39 3.63 10.85
CA THR A 129 7.20 3.99 9.42
C THR A 129 8.42 4.67 8.79
N THR A 130 9.31 5.21 9.62
CA THR A 130 10.55 5.91 9.23
C THR A 130 11.80 5.21 9.79
N GLY A 131 11.63 4.00 10.34
CA GLY A 131 12.72 3.18 10.88
C GLY A 131 13.61 2.61 9.77
N PRO A 132 14.69 1.88 10.14
CA PRO A 132 15.63 1.31 9.18
C PRO A 132 15.02 0.24 8.24
N ASN A 133 13.77 -0.14 8.50
CA ASN A 133 13.13 -1.28 7.88
C ASN A 133 11.83 -0.90 7.13
N LEU A 134 11.90 0.13 6.26
CA LEU A 134 10.74 0.63 5.53
C LEU A 134 9.97 -0.45 4.76
N ILE A 135 10.68 -1.38 4.11
CA ILE A 135 10.07 -2.47 3.33
C ILE A 135 9.80 -3.69 4.21
N GLY A 136 10.80 -4.15 4.97
CA GLY A 136 10.67 -5.38 5.77
C GLY A 136 9.63 -5.28 6.88
N GLN A 137 9.23 -4.07 7.31
CA GLN A 137 8.08 -3.96 8.19
C GLN A 137 6.80 -4.58 7.60
N PHE A 138 6.66 -4.69 6.28
CA PHE A 138 5.46 -5.24 5.62
C PHE A 138 5.62 -6.68 5.13
N VAL A 139 6.87 -7.11 4.87
CA VAL A 139 7.15 -8.42 4.25
C VAL A 139 7.95 -9.38 5.14
N GLU A 140 8.50 -8.93 6.27
CA GLU A 140 9.11 -9.86 7.24
C GLU A 140 8.03 -10.50 8.12
N ARG A 141 7.96 -11.84 8.07
CA ARG A 141 7.02 -12.66 8.84
C ARG A 141 5.56 -12.14 8.73
N PRO A 142 5.02 -12.00 7.51
CA PRO A 142 3.74 -11.33 7.31
C PRO A 142 2.57 -12.08 7.97
N HIS A 143 2.61 -13.42 8.00
CA HIS A 143 1.60 -14.27 8.65
C HIS A 143 1.45 -14.01 10.15
N GLU A 144 2.54 -13.65 10.84
CA GLU A 144 2.53 -13.38 12.27
C GLU A 144 1.95 -11.98 12.60
N ARG A 145 1.84 -11.11 11.59
CA ARG A 145 1.69 -9.66 11.79
C ARG A 145 0.44 -9.07 11.16
N TYR A 146 -0.08 -9.65 10.09
CA TYR A 146 -1.13 -9.03 9.27
C TYR A 146 -2.26 -9.97 8.94
N THR A 147 -3.47 -9.43 8.92
CA THR A 147 -4.52 -9.96 8.05
C THR A 147 -4.32 -9.35 6.66
N ALA A 148 -4.20 -10.20 5.64
CA ALA A 148 -3.95 -9.79 4.27
C ALA A 148 -5.16 -10.00 3.36
N SER A 149 -5.33 -9.15 2.36
CA SER A 149 -6.33 -9.31 1.30
C SER A 149 -5.76 -8.86 -0.04
N TYR A 150 -5.93 -9.67 -1.08
CA TYR A 150 -5.61 -9.25 -2.44
C TYR A 150 -6.58 -8.15 -2.90
N VAL A 151 -6.03 -7.12 -3.53
CA VAL A 151 -6.81 -5.97 -4.03
C VAL A 151 -7.01 -6.09 -5.53
N ARG A 152 -5.92 -6.12 -6.30
CA ARG A 152 -5.94 -6.14 -7.77
C ARG A 152 -4.54 -6.39 -8.35
N ALA A 153 -4.49 -6.58 -9.66
CA ALA A 153 -3.27 -6.40 -10.44
C ALA A 153 -3.15 -4.93 -10.85
N ASP A 154 -1.93 -4.43 -10.99
CA ASP A 154 -1.65 -3.05 -11.41
C ASP A 154 -0.45 -3.02 -12.36
N SER A 155 -0.42 -2.05 -13.27
CA SER A 155 0.68 -1.86 -14.21
C SER A 155 1.54 -0.69 -13.74
N LEU A 156 2.79 -0.98 -13.38
CA LEU A 156 3.78 0.03 -13.02
C LEU A 156 4.79 0.20 -14.16
N PRO A 157 5.56 1.31 -14.21
CA PRO A 157 6.63 1.48 -15.19
C PRO A 157 7.67 0.34 -15.20
N GLU A 158 7.83 -0.34 -14.06
CA GLU A 158 8.77 -1.44 -13.88
C GLU A 158 8.16 -2.83 -14.18
N GLY A 159 6.88 -2.90 -14.56
CA GLY A 159 6.19 -4.14 -14.90
C GLY A 159 4.86 -4.32 -14.15
N MET A 160 4.29 -5.52 -14.28
CA MET A 160 3.06 -5.88 -13.55
C MET A 160 3.35 -6.09 -12.07
N ALA A 161 2.45 -5.59 -11.22
CA ALA A 161 2.48 -5.78 -9.78
C ALA A 161 1.15 -6.33 -9.27
N ASP A 162 1.23 -7.15 -8.22
CA ASP A 162 0.08 -7.52 -7.41
C ASP A 162 -0.04 -6.57 -6.22
N VAL A 163 -1.27 -6.11 -5.99
CA VAL A 163 -1.59 -5.15 -4.93
C VAL A 163 -2.21 -5.89 -3.76
N VAL A 164 -1.56 -5.82 -2.61
CA VAL A 164 -1.97 -6.50 -1.39
C VAL A 164 -2.22 -5.48 -0.29
N ARG A 165 -3.37 -5.57 0.35
CA ARG A 165 -3.72 -4.77 1.53
C ARG A 165 -3.41 -5.57 2.79
N LEU A 166 -2.82 -4.89 3.77
CA LEU A 166 -2.33 -5.41 5.04
C LEU A 166 -2.96 -4.64 6.18
N VAL A 167 -3.59 -5.35 7.11
CA VAL A 167 -4.12 -4.80 8.36
C VAL A 167 -3.34 -5.41 9.52
N PRO A 168 -2.63 -4.63 10.34
CA PRO A 168 -1.88 -5.16 11.47
C PRO A 168 -2.81 -5.86 12.46
N MET A 169 -2.42 -7.04 12.94
CA MET A 169 -3.15 -7.77 13.98
C MET A 169 -2.92 -7.17 15.38
N GLY A 170 -1.74 -6.58 15.59
CA GLY A 170 -1.36 -5.93 16.85
C GLY A 170 -1.87 -4.49 16.94
N ARG A 171 -2.19 -4.04 18.17
CA ARG A 171 -2.71 -2.69 18.43
C ARG A 171 -1.63 -1.61 18.51
N ASP A 172 -0.36 -2.00 18.66
CA ASP A 172 0.76 -1.08 18.84
C ASP A 172 1.41 -0.63 17.52
N ALA A 173 0.83 -1.03 16.38
CA ALA A 173 1.31 -0.59 15.08
C ALA A 173 1.12 0.94 14.93
N PRO A 174 2.12 1.69 14.43
CA PRO A 174 2.01 3.13 14.21
C PRO A 174 1.11 3.51 13.01
N TYR A 175 0.39 2.54 12.44
CA TYR A 175 -0.52 2.69 11.33
C TYR A 175 -1.69 1.72 11.45
N SER A 176 -2.81 2.08 10.83
CA SER A 176 -4.05 1.29 10.81
C SER A 176 -4.13 0.34 9.61
N GLU A 177 -3.45 0.68 8.52
CA GLU A 177 -3.49 -0.08 7.26
C GLU A 177 -2.27 0.24 6.41
N ALA A 178 -1.82 -0.74 5.63
CA ALA A 178 -0.90 -0.52 4.52
C ALA A 178 -1.39 -1.25 3.25
N THR A 179 -1.11 -0.69 2.09
CA THR A 179 -1.25 -1.35 0.79
C THR A 179 0.12 -1.37 0.12
N ILE A 180 0.53 -2.53 -0.38
CA ILE A 180 1.82 -2.73 -1.02
C ILE A 180 1.64 -3.21 -2.46
N TRP A 181 2.53 -2.77 -3.34
CA TRP A 181 2.61 -3.24 -4.72
C TRP A 181 3.85 -4.11 -4.86
N VAL A 182 3.64 -5.41 -5.06
CA VAL A 182 4.70 -6.43 -5.21
C VAL A 182 4.88 -6.74 -6.68
N GLY A 183 6.08 -6.55 -7.22
CA GLY A 183 6.40 -6.92 -8.60
C GLY A 183 6.21 -8.42 -8.84
N ARG A 184 5.46 -8.78 -9.89
CA ARG A 184 5.16 -10.19 -10.19
C ARG A 184 6.40 -11.00 -10.58
N GLU A 185 7.32 -10.36 -11.29
CA GLU A 185 8.52 -11.01 -11.81
C GLU A 185 9.59 -11.22 -10.75
N ASP A 186 9.79 -10.24 -9.86
CA ASP A 186 10.95 -10.17 -8.98
C ASP A 186 10.60 -10.14 -7.49
N GLY A 187 9.32 -10.10 -7.12
CA GLY A 187 8.86 -10.03 -5.72
C GLY A 187 9.23 -8.74 -4.99
N LEU A 188 9.74 -7.72 -5.68
CA LEU A 188 10.16 -6.46 -5.04
C LEU A 188 8.96 -5.56 -4.76
N VAL A 189 8.91 -4.99 -3.55
CA VAL A 189 7.91 -3.98 -3.19
C VAL A 189 8.28 -2.65 -3.87
N ARG A 190 7.44 -2.18 -4.80
CA ARG A 190 7.67 -0.97 -5.60
C ARG A 190 6.94 0.25 -5.08
N ARG A 191 5.82 0.05 -4.38
CA ARG A 191 5.02 1.13 -3.79
C ARG A 191 4.42 0.70 -2.46
N LEU A 192 4.29 1.67 -1.56
CA LEU A 192 3.68 1.57 -0.24
C LEU A 192 2.68 2.72 -0.10
N ASP A 193 1.43 2.41 0.26
CA ASP A 193 0.46 3.40 0.73
C ASP A 193 0.10 3.04 2.18
N ILE A 194 0.40 3.94 3.12
CA ILE A 194 0.26 3.71 4.57
C ILE A 194 -0.75 4.70 5.11
N THR A 195 -1.76 4.20 5.83
CA THR A 195 -2.67 5.05 6.63
C THR A 195 -2.21 5.00 8.07
N GLU A 196 -1.52 6.06 8.51
CA GLU A 196 -1.00 6.18 9.88
C GLU A 196 -2.14 6.29 10.90
N SER A 197 -1.86 6.00 12.17
CA SER A 197 -2.86 6.07 13.25
C SER A 197 -3.38 7.50 13.47
N SER A 198 -2.63 8.51 13.04
CA SER A 198 -3.01 9.92 12.97
C SER A 198 -3.97 10.25 11.81
N SER A 199 -4.41 9.26 11.03
CA SER A 199 -5.15 9.39 9.75
C SER A 199 -4.36 10.05 8.61
N GLN A 200 -3.07 10.33 8.83
CA GLN A 200 -2.16 10.77 7.78
C GLN A 200 -1.94 9.66 6.76
N ARG A 201 -1.97 9.99 5.47
CA ARG A 201 -1.68 9.05 4.40
C ARG A 201 -0.29 9.31 3.84
N ARG A 202 0.55 8.29 3.86
CA ARG A 202 1.90 8.33 3.31
C ARG A 202 2.00 7.36 2.15
N THR A 203 2.27 7.89 0.97
CA THR A 203 2.62 7.12 -0.22
C THR A 203 4.13 7.19 -0.43
N VAL A 204 4.78 6.04 -0.63
CA VAL A 204 6.19 5.95 -1.04
C VAL A 204 6.27 5.10 -2.28
N THR A 205 6.85 5.65 -3.35
CA THR A 205 7.14 4.93 -4.60
C THR A 205 8.65 4.77 -4.74
N LEU A 206 9.10 3.54 -5.01
CA LEU A 206 10.50 3.18 -5.18
C LEU A 206 10.79 2.90 -6.66
N ARG A 207 11.79 3.58 -7.21
CA ARG A 207 12.20 3.46 -8.61
C ARG A 207 13.67 3.14 -8.71
N ASN A 208 14.10 2.62 -9.87
CA ASN A 208 15.50 2.32 -10.16
C ASN A 208 16.16 1.48 -9.06
N MET A 209 15.42 0.49 -8.54
CA MET A 209 15.87 -0.37 -7.45
C MET A 209 17.07 -1.19 -7.91
N ARG A 210 18.12 -1.20 -7.09
CA ARG A 210 19.29 -2.07 -7.25
C ARG A 210 19.49 -2.85 -5.96
N VAL A 211 19.38 -4.16 -6.04
CA VAL A 211 19.61 -5.09 -4.93
C VAL A 211 21.00 -5.71 -5.03
N ASN A 212 21.60 -6.04 -3.88
CA ASN A 212 22.86 -6.77 -3.77
C ASN A 212 24.05 -6.17 -4.56
N ALA A 213 24.03 -4.86 -4.83
CA ALA A 213 25.09 -4.12 -5.51
C ALA A 213 26.00 -3.34 -4.55
N GLY A 214 25.81 -3.49 -3.23
CA GLY A 214 26.48 -2.71 -2.19
C GLY A 214 25.93 -1.29 -2.04
N VAL A 215 26.37 -0.62 -0.98
CA VAL A 215 26.01 0.78 -0.68
C VAL A 215 27.28 1.54 -0.29
N PRO A 216 27.49 2.78 -0.80
CA PRO A 216 28.61 3.60 -0.34
C PRO A 216 28.49 3.89 1.16
N GLY A 217 29.50 3.51 1.95
CA GLY A 217 29.45 3.61 3.41
C GLY A 217 29.11 5.01 3.95
N ARG A 218 29.55 6.07 3.25
CA ARG A 218 29.23 7.47 3.58
C ARG A 218 27.74 7.81 3.60
N GLU A 219 26.92 7.04 2.90
CA GLU A 219 25.47 7.24 2.89
C GLU A 219 24.82 6.67 4.16
N LEU A 220 25.47 5.69 4.79
CA LEU A 220 24.97 4.93 5.95
C LEU A 220 25.57 5.39 7.28
N THR A 221 26.15 6.59 7.31
CA THR A 221 26.73 7.23 8.48
C THR A 221 26.28 8.67 8.53
N PHE A 222 26.04 9.19 9.74
CA PHE A 222 25.67 10.58 9.94
C PHE A 222 26.64 11.26 10.88
N SER A 223 27.12 12.43 10.48
CA SER A 223 27.88 13.34 11.32
C SER A 223 27.13 14.67 11.37
N PRO A 224 26.67 15.11 12.57
CA PRO A 224 26.00 16.40 12.70
C PRO A 224 26.86 17.54 12.14
N PRO A 225 26.30 18.42 11.29
CA PRO A 225 27.02 19.62 10.85
C PRO A 225 27.41 20.52 12.03
N ALA A 226 28.45 21.34 11.84
CA ALA A 226 28.89 22.28 12.86
C ALA A 226 27.74 23.21 13.29
N GLY A 227 27.60 23.43 14.60
CA GLY A 227 26.55 24.29 15.17
C GLY A 227 25.17 23.65 15.26
N VAL A 228 24.96 22.43 14.77
CA VAL A 228 23.70 21.70 14.91
C VAL A 228 23.62 21.05 16.28
N ARG A 229 22.56 21.36 17.05
CA ARG A 229 22.30 20.76 18.35
C ARG A 229 21.81 19.32 18.20
N VAL A 230 22.40 18.38 18.93
CA VAL A 230 21.87 17.01 19.03
C VAL A 230 20.83 16.97 20.15
N VAL A 231 19.64 16.48 19.83
CA VAL A 231 18.54 16.27 20.78
C VAL A 231 18.31 14.78 20.92
N ASP A 232 18.56 14.24 22.11
CA ASP A 232 18.37 12.83 22.42
C ASP A 232 16.91 12.53 22.80
N GLN A 233 16.40 11.40 22.30
CA GLN A 233 15.08 10.82 22.62
C GLN A 233 15.19 9.36 23.05
#